data_AF-A0A391NMX7-F1
#
_entry.id   AF-A0A391NMX7-F1
#
_cell.length_a   1.000
_cell.length_b   1.000
_cell.length_c   1.000
_cell.angle_alpha   90.00
_cell.angle_beta   90.00
_cell.angle_gamma   90.00
#
_symmetry.space_group_name_H-M   'P 1'
#
loop_
_entity.id
_entity.type
_entity.pdbx_description
1 polymer ?
#
loop_
_entity_poly.entity_id
_entity_poly.type
_entity_poly.pdbx_seq_one_letter_code
_entity_poly.pdbx_strand_id
1 'polypeptide(L)'
;MLESMILSRVPTRAEASDVATAIYDGADAVMLSAETAVGVDCVNAVATMRDIANMTENDDSGLYQQLVHSNQSQKDMHGCVERTHTSDAVSVGAVSLGRAISAGALVVCSINGGTALRLARLRPDRPVVVLTNSKRTARMLTLVWGVSVHVYKGEIETWDHMVATTETAVCGSGIVAPGETVVIVAKAPFVPPGGVGKRRGGCNAVFVQRMAGSAAMSTVSSGAVTPSFPPKLGQMQQF
;
A
#
# COMPACT_ATOMS: atom_id res chain seq x y z
N MET A 1 22.65 4.29 -7.47
CA MET A 1 22.35 2.85 -7.67
C MET A 1 22.52 2.44 -9.13
N LEU A 2 22.13 3.29 -10.10
CA LEU A 2 22.32 3.05 -11.52
C LEU A 2 23.38 4.00 -12.08
N GLU A 3 24.53 4.11 -11.41
CA GLU A 3 25.54 5.17 -11.62
C GLU A 3 25.99 5.30 -13.08
N SER A 4 26.19 4.18 -13.78
CA SER A 4 26.57 4.16 -15.19
C SER A 4 25.54 4.88 -16.08
N MET A 5 24.27 4.95 -15.67
CA MET A 5 23.22 5.65 -16.39
C MET A 5 23.34 7.19 -16.35
N ILE A 6 24.31 7.74 -15.61
CA ILE A 6 24.69 9.15 -15.73
C ILE A 6 25.22 9.41 -17.15
N LEU A 7 25.99 8.48 -17.73
CA LEU A 7 26.65 8.61 -19.03
C LEU A 7 26.10 7.64 -20.09
N SER A 8 25.39 6.58 -19.66
CA SER A 8 24.84 5.52 -20.50
C SER A 8 23.30 5.51 -20.46
N ARG A 9 22.65 4.90 -21.45
CA ARG A 9 21.20 4.65 -21.44
C ARG A 9 20.82 3.29 -20.87
N VAL A 10 21.79 2.45 -20.51
CA VAL A 10 21.55 1.10 -19.99
C VAL A 10 22.44 0.90 -18.77
N PRO A 11 21.90 0.37 -17.66
CA PRO A 11 22.71 0.08 -16.49
C PRO A 11 23.61 -1.13 -16.73
N THR A 12 24.61 -1.31 -15.88
CA THR A 12 25.37 -2.56 -15.84
C THR A 12 24.53 -3.68 -15.21
N ARG A 13 24.92 -4.94 -15.45
CA ARG A 13 24.31 -6.08 -14.76
C ARG A 13 24.50 -6.01 -13.25
N ALA A 14 25.63 -5.48 -12.79
CA ALA A 14 25.92 -5.32 -11.37
C ALA A 14 24.96 -4.32 -10.71
N GLU A 15 24.70 -3.19 -11.35
CA GLU A 15 23.75 -2.17 -10.86
C GLU A 15 22.31 -2.70 -10.81
N ALA A 16 21.88 -3.43 -11.85
CA ALA A 16 20.56 -4.05 -11.83
C ALA A 16 20.42 -5.08 -10.69
N SER A 17 21.47 -5.87 -10.45
CA SER A 17 21.52 -6.84 -9.35
C SER A 17 21.55 -6.18 -7.97
N ASP A 18 22.22 -5.03 -7.84
CA ASP A 18 22.28 -4.25 -6.59
C ASP A 18 20.90 -3.72 -6.20
N VAL A 19 20.16 -3.15 -7.16
CA VAL A 19 18.76 -2.72 -6.96
C VAL A 19 17.87 -3.89 -6.54
N ALA A 20 17.93 -5.02 -7.27
CA ALA A 20 17.12 -6.19 -6.94
C ALA A 20 17.45 -6.74 -5.53
N THR A 21 18.72 -6.77 -5.14
CA THR A 21 19.15 -7.23 -3.81
C THR A 21 18.58 -6.33 -2.72
N ALA A 22 18.64 -5.01 -2.87
CA ALA A 22 18.06 -4.08 -1.91
C ALA A 22 16.55 -4.30 -1.72
N ILE A 23 15.83 -4.67 -2.79
CA ILE A 23 14.40 -5.00 -2.73
C ILE A 23 14.18 -6.33 -2.00
N TYR A 24 14.98 -7.37 -2.29
CA TYR A 24 14.92 -8.64 -1.57
C TYR A 24 15.21 -8.50 -0.07
N ASP A 25 16.10 -7.58 0.29
CA ASP A 25 16.40 -7.22 1.69
C ASP A 25 15.24 -6.50 2.38
N GLY A 26 14.21 -6.13 1.63
CA GLY A 26 12.99 -5.50 2.15
C GLY A 26 13.09 -3.98 2.26
N ALA A 27 13.86 -3.32 1.39
CA ALA A 27 13.81 -1.86 1.28
C ALA A 27 12.37 -1.38 1.02
N ASP A 28 11.96 -0.27 1.64
CA ASP A 28 10.67 0.36 1.36
C ASP A 28 10.74 1.24 0.10
N ALA A 29 11.91 1.82 -0.17
CA ALA A 29 12.19 2.68 -1.32
C ALA A 29 13.65 2.54 -1.76
N VAL A 30 13.88 2.76 -3.05
CA VAL A 30 15.20 2.86 -3.69
C VAL A 30 15.40 4.27 -4.21
N MET A 31 16.66 4.70 -4.34
CA MET A 31 16.99 6.11 -4.62
C MET A 31 17.89 6.25 -5.85
N LEU A 32 17.58 7.26 -6.65
CA LEU A 32 18.43 7.79 -7.71
C LEU A 32 18.91 9.18 -7.30
N SER A 33 20.19 9.45 -7.54
CA SER A 33 20.88 10.68 -7.16
C SER A 33 21.32 11.43 -8.44
N ALA A 34 22.57 11.29 -8.86
CA ALA A 34 23.11 11.96 -10.03
C ALA A 34 22.46 11.47 -11.33
N GLU A 35 21.98 10.22 -11.34
CA GLU A 35 21.30 9.59 -12.47
C GLU A 35 20.10 10.41 -12.94
N THR A 36 19.34 11.01 -12.02
CA THR A 36 18.17 11.85 -12.32
C THR A 36 18.48 13.33 -12.29
N ALA A 37 19.49 13.77 -11.53
CA ALA A 37 19.85 15.17 -11.41
C ALA A 37 20.63 15.71 -12.63
N VAL A 38 21.56 14.92 -13.17
CA VAL A 38 22.49 15.35 -14.23
C VAL A 38 22.71 14.30 -15.34
N GLY A 39 22.06 13.14 -15.23
CA GLY A 39 22.24 12.04 -16.18
C GLY A 39 21.73 12.35 -17.59
N VAL A 40 22.29 11.66 -18.58
CA VAL A 40 21.95 11.82 -20.00
C VAL A 40 20.49 11.48 -20.33
N ASP A 41 19.84 10.62 -19.54
CA ASP A 41 18.44 10.21 -19.70
C ASP A 41 17.77 9.87 -18.37
N CYS A 42 17.34 10.91 -17.65
CA CYS A 42 16.75 10.79 -16.31
C CYS A 42 15.40 10.04 -16.30
N VAL A 43 14.59 10.17 -17.37
CA VAL A 43 13.30 9.48 -17.49
C VAL A 43 13.53 7.98 -17.61
N ASN A 44 14.50 7.58 -18.43
CA ASN A 44 14.84 6.18 -18.60
C ASN A 44 15.49 5.58 -17.33
N ALA A 45 16.27 6.34 -16.55
CA ALA A 45 16.79 5.89 -15.27
C ALA A 45 15.66 5.54 -14.28
N VAL A 46 14.63 6.39 -14.17
CA VAL A 46 13.45 6.13 -13.34
C VAL A 46 12.65 4.93 -13.87
N ALA A 47 12.43 4.85 -15.18
CA ALA A 47 11.72 3.72 -15.80
C ALA A 47 12.45 2.40 -15.55
N THR A 48 13.77 2.37 -15.71
CA THR A 48 14.61 1.20 -15.46
C THR A 48 14.54 0.77 -13.99
N MET A 49 14.63 1.71 -13.05
CA MET A 49 14.48 1.42 -11.62
C MET A 49 13.11 0.81 -11.30
N ARG A 50 12.03 1.37 -11.87
CA ARG A 50 10.66 0.84 -11.73
C ARG A 50 10.56 -0.57 -12.31
N ASP A 51 11.15 -0.82 -13.47
CA ASP A 51 11.04 -2.10 -14.15
C ASP A 51 11.80 -3.20 -13.39
N ILE A 52 12.98 -2.89 -12.82
CA ILE A 52 13.70 -3.80 -11.91
C ILE A 52 12.85 -4.08 -10.66
N ALA A 53 12.25 -3.05 -10.06
CA ALA A 53 11.39 -3.22 -8.90
C ALA A 53 10.19 -4.13 -9.19
N ASN A 54 9.47 -3.86 -10.27
CA ASN A 54 8.32 -4.66 -10.69
C ASN A 54 8.72 -6.11 -10.99
N MET A 55 9.84 -6.33 -11.67
CA MET A 55 10.33 -7.69 -11.98
C MET A 55 10.70 -8.45 -10.70
N THR A 56 11.34 -7.77 -9.74
CA THR A 56 11.79 -8.39 -8.49
C THR A 56 10.61 -8.74 -7.58
N GLU A 57 9.62 -7.85 -7.45
CA GLU A 57 8.46 -8.05 -6.57
C GLU A 57 7.43 -9.05 -7.13
N ASN A 58 7.34 -9.16 -8.46
CA ASN A 58 6.40 -10.04 -9.16
C ASN A 58 7.07 -11.27 -9.77
N ASP A 59 8.24 -11.67 -9.26
CA ASP A 59 8.92 -12.88 -9.75
C ASP A 59 8.04 -14.13 -9.58
N ASP A 60 7.82 -14.86 -10.68
CA ASP A 60 6.95 -16.04 -10.76
C ASP A 60 7.40 -17.18 -9.84
N SER A 61 8.68 -17.19 -9.45
CA SER A 61 9.21 -18.17 -8.50
C SER A 61 8.65 -18.01 -7.08
N GLY A 62 8.04 -16.86 -6.78
CA GLY A 62 7.58 -16.50 -5.44
C GLY A 62 8.72 -16.20 -4.46
N LEU A 63 9.97 -16.12 -4.93
CA LEU A 63 11.16 -15.92 -4.11
C LEU A 63 11.07 -14.65 -3.25
N TYR A 64 10.58 -13.54 -3.81
CA TYR A 64 10.38 -12.29 -3.07
C TYR A 64 9.49 -12.51 -1.84
N GLN A 65 8.33 -13.13 -2.02
CA GLN A 65 7.38 -13.40 -0.94
C GLN A 65 7.99 -14.32 0.12
N GLN A 66 8.74 -15.33 -0.30
CA GLN A 66 9.43 -16.25 0.62
C GLN A 66 10.50 -15.55 1.46
N LEU A 67 11.36 -14.73 0.85
CA LEU A 67 12.43 -14.00 1.53
C LEU A 67 11.87 -12.95 2.49
N VAL A 68 10.89 -12.17 2.05
CA VAL A 68 10.31 -11.10 2.88
C VAL A 68 9.53 -11.69 4.07
N HIS A 69 8.76 -12.76 3.88
CA HIS A 69 8.01 -13.38 4.98
C HIS A 69 8.88 -14.23 5.93
N SER A 70 9.96 -14.84 5.44
CA SER A 70 10.90 -15.57 6.32
C SER A 70 11.64 -14.61 7.26
N ASN A 71 12.08 -13.46 6.75
CA ASN A 71 12.70 -12.39 7.54
C ASN A 71 11.74 -11.82 8.60
N GLN A 72 10.44 -11.76 8.30
CA GLN A 72 9.42 -11.27 9.23
C GLN A 72 9.07 -12.29 10.32
N SER A 73 8.91 -13.57 9.94
CA SER A 73 8.59 -14.66 10.87
C SER A 73 9.66 -14.86 11.95
N GLN A 74 10.92 -14.56 11.65
CA GLN A 74 11.99 -14.61 12.65
C GLN A 74 11.94 -13.46 13.65
N LYS A 75 11.58 -12.24 13.21
CA LYS A 75 11.53 -11.04 14.05
C LYS A 75 10.31 -11.00 14.97
N ASP A 76 9.16 -11.46 14.50
CA ASP A 76 7.92 -11.48 15.29
C ASP A 76 7.88 -12.63 16.31
N MET A 77 8.66 -13.71 16.10
CA MET A 77 8.66 -14.91 16.96
C MET A 77 9.66 -14.84 18.13
N HIS A 78 10.73 -14.04 18.06
CA HIS A 78 11.85 -14.12 19.02
C HIS A 78 12.18 -12.83 19.80
N GLY A 79 11.50 -11.70 19.58
CA GLY A 79 12.10 -10.42 20.00
C GLY A 79 11.24 -9.33 20.64
N CYS A 80 9.92 -9.45 20.82
CA CYS A 80 9.15 -8.44 21.57
C CYS A 80 7.67 -8.83 21.78
N VAL A 81 7.43 -9.83 22.65
CA VAL A 81 6.13 -9.99 23.33
C VAL A 81 6.07 -9.06 24.56
N GLU A 82 6.57 -7.83 24.43
CA GLU A 82 6.36 -6.78 25.42
C GLU A 82 5.34 -5.79 24.87
N ARG A 83 4.07 -6.03 25.23
CA ARG A 83 2.89 -5.17 24.97
C ARG A 83 2.60 -4.92 23.49
N THR A 84 2.03 -5.91 22.81
CA THR A 84 1.40 -5.72 21.50
C THR A 84 0.37 -4.59 21.61
N HIS A 85 0.64 -3.44 20.99
CA HIS A 85 -0.32 -2.35 20.96
C HIS A 85 -1.57 -2.88 20.24
N THR A 86 -2.78 -2.49 20.67
CA THR A 86 -4.03 -3.01 20.07
C THR A 86 -4.04 -2.94 18.55
N SER A 87 -3.49 -1.86 17.99
CA SER A 87 -3.36 -1.66 16.55
C SER A 87 -2.41 -2.63 15.86
N ASP A 88 -1.39 -3.17 16.54
CA ASP A 88 -0.51 -4.21 15.98
C ASP A 88 -1.29 -5.51 15.82
N ALA A 89 -1.97 -5.97 16.87
CA ALA A 89 -2.80 -7.18 16.84
C ALA A 89 -3.94 -7.07 15.80
N VAL A 90 -4.56 -5.90 15.71
CA VAL A 90 -5.59 -5.60 14.70
C VAL A 90 -5.00 -5.63 13.29
N SER A 91 -3.78 -5.15 13.08
CA SER A 91 -3.11 -5.20 11.78
C SER A 91 -2.84 -6.65 11.35
N VAL A 92 -2.33 -7.49 12.27
CA VAL A 92 -2.11 -8.93 12.03
C VAL A 92 -3.42 -9.64 11.72
N GLY A 93 -4.47 -9.36 12.49
CA GLY A 93 -5.81 -9.89 12.27
C GLY A 93 -6.39 -9.49 10.92
N ALA A 94 -6.22 -8.22 10.51
CA ALA A 94 -6.69 -7.73 9.22
C ALA A 94 -5.98 -8.36 8.03
N VAL A 95 -4.65 -8.54 8.10
CA VAL A 95 -3.88 -9.24 7.04
C VAL A 95 -4.32 -10.70 6.94
N SER A 96 -4.43 -11.38 8.08
CA SER A 96 -4.88 -12.78 8.14
C SER A 96 -6.29 -12.95 7.57
N LEU A 97 -7.21 -12.05 7.94
CA LEU A 97 -8.58 -12.05 7.44
C LEU A 97 -8.64 -11.77 5.94
N GLY A 98 -7.90 -10.76 5.47
CA GLY A 98 -7.85 -10.40 4.04
C GLY A 98 -7.34 -11.55 3.18
N ARG A 99 -6.35 -12.30 3.67
CA ARG A 99 -5.89 -13.52 3.01
C ARG A 99 -6.96 -14.62 3.00
N ALA A 100 -7.57 -14.89 4.15
CA ALA A 100 -8.56 -15.96 4.30
C ALA A 100 -9.79 -15.77 3.40
N ILE A 101 -10.27 -14.54 3.25
CA ILE A 101 -11.44 -14.23 2.41
C ILE A 101 -11.07 -13.84 0.97
N SER A 102 -9.78 -13.90 0.62
CA SER A 102 -9.25 -13.39 -0.63
C SER A 102 -9.73 -11.98 -0.98
N ALA A 103 -9.64 -11.06 -0.01
CA ALA A 103 -10.01 -9.67 -0.19
C ALA A 103 -9.22 -9.00 -1.34
N GLY A 104 -9.87 -8.15 -2.13
CA GLY A 104 -9.25 -7.39 -3.21
C GLY A 104 -8.20 -6.40 -2.69
N ALA A 105 -8.46 -5.80 -1.52
CA ALA A 105 -7.53 -4.89 -0.86
C ALA A 105 -7.72 -4.85 0.67
N LEU A 106 -6.68 -4.40 1.37
CA LEU A 106 -6.73 -3.95 2.75
C LEU A 106 -6.85 -2.43 2.76
N VAL A 107 -7.88 -1.90 3.40
CA VAL A 107 -8.15 -0.47 3.48
C VAL A 107 -7.95 -0.03 4.92
N VAL A 108 -7.22 1.05 5.15
CA VAL A 108 -6.99 1.58 6.50
C VAL A 108 -7.28 3.07 6.56
N CYS A 109 -8.13 3.48 7.50
CA CYS A 109 -8.33 4.89 7.79
C CYS A 109 -7.31 5.36 8.84
N SER A 110 -6.37 6.22 8.44
CA SER A 110 -5.24 6.61 9.28
C SER A 110 -4.85 8.08 9.09
N ILE A 111 -5.13 8.90 10.12
CA ILE A 111 -4.84 10.34 10.08
C ILE A 111 -3.34 10.61 10.22
N ASN A 112 -2.64 9.88 11.10
CA ASN A 112 -1.21 10.10 11.38
C ASN A 112 -0.28 9.05 10.75
N GLY A 113 -0.82 8.06 10.03
CA GLY A 113 -0.05 7.01 9.36
C GLY A 113 0.33 5.82 10.26
N GLY A 114 0.09 5.87 11.57
CA GLY A 114 0.57 4.86 12.51
C GLY A 114 0.06 3.44 12.25
N THR A 115 -1.23 3.26 11.94
CA THR A 115 -1.77 1.93 11.58
C THR A 115 -1.38 1.52 10.16
N ALA A 116 -1.24 2.47 9.24
CA ALA A 116 -0.79 2.20 7.88
C ALA A 116 0.63 1.60 7.87
N LEU A 117 1.55 2.19 8.64
CA LEU A 117 2.92 1.66 8.81
C LEU A 117 2.93 0.25 9.40
N ARG A 118 2.04 -0.02 10.36
CA ARG A 118 1.92 -1.35 10.99
C ARG A 118 1.42 -2.42 10.01
N LEU A 119 0.45 -2.06 9.17
CA LEU A 119 -0.03 -2.95 8.10
C LEU A 119 1.05 -3.17 7.04
N ALA A 120 1.70 -2.11 6.56
CA ALA A 120 2.73 -2.20 5.53
C ALA A 120 3.94 -3.03 5.99
N ARG A 121 4.31 -2.94 7.29
CA ARG A 121 5.38 -3.76 7.89
C ARG A 121 5.13 -5.26 7.73
N LEU A 122 3.88 -5.69 7.72
CA LEU A 122 3.52 -7.11 7.54
C LEU A 122 3.68 -7.60 6.10
N ARG A 123 4.01 -6.69 5.17
CA ARG A 123 4.23 -6.96 3.74
C ARG A 123 3.10 -7.83 3.15
N PRO A 124 1.83 -7.40 3.28
CA PRO A 124 0.70 -8.23 2.87
C PRO A 124 0.72 -8.51 1.37
N ASP A 125 0.22 -9.69 0.98
CA ASP A 125 0.01 -10.11 -0.41
C ASP A 125 -1.14 -9.34 -1.11
N ARG A 126 -1.85 -8.50 -0.35
CA ARG A 126 -2.95 -7.67 -0.83
C ARG A 126 -2.56 -6.20 -0.81
N PRO A 127 -2.96 -5.41 -1.84
CA PRO A 127 -2.74 -3.97 -1.86
C PRO A 127 -3.24 -3.29 -0.58
N VAL A 128 -2.45 -2.36 -0.04
CA VAL A 128 -2.85 -1.55 1.11
C VAL A 128 -3.27 -0.16 0.63
N VAL A 129 -4.53 0.20 0.87
CA VAL A 129 -5.08 1.51 0.53
C VAL A 129 -5.30 2.31 1.81
N VAL A 130 -4.64 3.44 1.94
CA VAL A 130 -4.71 4.31 3.11
C VAL A 130 -5.65 5.47 2.82
N LEU A 131 -6.69 5.61 3.64
CA LEU A 131 -7.56 6.78 3.65
C LEU A 131 -7.04 7.77 4.68
N THR A 132 -6.77 9.00 4.24
CA THR A 132 -6.33 10.08 5.15
C THR A 132 -6.85 11.44 4.68
N ASN A 133 -7.18 12.35 5.60
CA ASN A 133 -7.45 13.75 5.27
C ASN A 133 -6.21 14.65 5.42
N SER A 134 -5.07 14.08 5.82
CA SER A 134 -3.82 14.80 6.03
C SER A 134 -2.92 14.67 4.81
N LYS A 135 -2.77 15.77 4.06
CA LYS A 135 -1.79 15.84 2.96
C LYS A 135 -0.35 15.58 3.43
N ARG A 136 -0.02 15.95 4.67
CA ARG A 136 1.28 15.66 5.28
C ARG A 136 1.49 14.16 5.43
N THR A 137 0.51 13.47 5.99
CA THR A 137 0.55 12.01 6.18
C THR A 137 0.61 11.30 4.84
N ALA A 138 -0.15 11.76 3.85
CA ALA A 138 -0.13 11.18 2.51
C ALA A 138 1.25 11.24 1.86
N ARG A 139 1.92 12.40 1.89
CA ARG A 139 3.28 12.55 1.35
C ARG A 139 4.34 11.75 2.11
N MET A 140 4.13 11.49 3.40
CA MET A 140 5.05 10.65 4.17
C MET A 140 4.88 9.18 3.77
N LEU A 141 3.64 8.72 3.60
CA LEU A 141 3.32 7.33 3.30
C LEU A 141 3.64 6.93 1.86
N THR A 142 3.90 7.86 0.94
CA THR A 142 4.30 7.52 -0.45
C THR A 142 5.68 6.85 -0.53
N LEU A 143 6.49 6.91 0.53
CA LEU A 143 7.76 6.19 0.63
C LEU A 143 7.62 4.81 1.27
N VAL A 144 6.41 4.42 1.69
CA VAL A 144 6.15 3.16 2.38
C VAL A 144 5.74 2.13 1.34
N TRP A 145 6.39 0.97 1.38
CA TRP A 145 6.13 -0.10 0.41
C TRP A 145 4.68 -0.58 0.44
N GLY A 146 4.14 -0.89 -0.75
CA GLY A 146 2.83 -1.52 -0.91
C GLY A 146 1.64 -0.63 -0.53
N VAL A 147 1.87 0.66 -0.22
CA VAL A 147 0.86 1.61 0.21
C VAL A 147 0.44 2.53 -0.93
N SER A 148 -0.86 2.54 -1.21
CA SER A 148 -1.52 3.57 -2.03
C SER A 148 -2.32 4.50 -1.12
N VAL A 149 -2.17 5.81 -1.27
CA VAL A 149 -2.87 6.78 -0.42
C VAL A 149 -3.98 7.49 -1.17
N HIS A 150 -5.18 7.50 -0.59
CA HIS A 150 -6.29 8.32 -1.03
C HIS A 150 -6.54 9.46 -0.03
N VAL A 151 -6.50 10.69 -0.53
CA VAL A 151 -6.73 11.88 0.29
C VAL A 151 -8.17 12.35 0.16
N TYR A 152 -8.95 12.21 1.22
CA TYR A 152 -10.33 12.68 1.27
C TYR A 152 -10.45 14.08 1.91
N LYS A 153 -11.58 14.75 1.68
CA LYS A 153 -11.88 16.07 2.25
C LYS A 153 -12.78 15.93 3.47
N GLY A 154 -12.58 16.78 4.48
CA GLY A 154 -13.40 16.80 5.69
C GLY A 154 -13.06 15.68 6.67
N GLU A 155 -14.09 15.24 7.41
CA GLU A 155 -13.97 14.18 8.42
C GLU A 155 -14.92 13.02 8.09
N ILE A 156 -14.48 11.80 8.40
CA ILE A 156 -15.31 10.61 8.32
C ILE A 156 -15.96 10.40 9.69
N GLU A 157 -17.26 10.64 9.76
CA GLU A 157 -18.03 10.63 11.02
C GLU A 157 -18.99 9.44 11.11
N THR A 158 -19.33 8.84 9.96
CA THR A 158 -20.27 7.73 9.87
C THR A 158 -19.64 6.56 9.12
N TRP A 159 -20.17 5.36 9.39
CA TRP A 159 -19.81 4.16 8.65
C TRP A 159 -20.08 4.31 7.15
N ASP A 160 -21.26 4.83 6.78
CA ASP A 160 -21.65 5.01 5.38
C ASP A 160 -20.70 5.96 4.63
N HIS A 161 -20.27 7.05 5.27
CA HIS A 161 -19.28 7.96 4.68
C HIS A 161 -17.92 7.25 4.49
N MET A 162 -17.52 6.38 5.44
CA MET A 162 -16.29 5.60 5.30
C MET A 162 -16.37 4.61 4.15
N VAL A 163 -17.50 3.91 3.99
CA VAL A 163 -17.72 2.97 2.88
C VAL A 163 -17.68 3.70 1.54
N ALA A 164 -18.41 4.82 1.40
CA ALA A 164 -18.40 5.62 0.17
C ALA A 164 -16.99 6.15 -0.18
N THR A 165 -16.24 6.61 0.83
CA THR A 165 -14.84 7.04 0.65
C THR A 165 -13.96 5.87 0.23
N THR A 166 -14.18 4.69 0.82
CA THR A 166 -13.46 3.46 0.48
C THR A 166 -13.71 3.06 -0.97
N GLU A 167 -14.98 3.00 -1.40
CA GLU A 167 -15.37 2.66 -2.77
C GLU A 167 -14.74 3.62 -3.79
N THR A 168 -14.80 4.92 -3.50
CA THR A 168 -14.14 5.95 -4.34
C THR A 168 -12.63 5.68 -4.44
N ALA A 169 -11.98 5.33 -3.34
CA ALA A 169 -10.55 5.08 -3.30
C ALA A 169 -10.14 3.80 -4.04
N VAL A 170 -10.84 2.68 -3.83
CA VAL A 170 -10.42 1.36 -4.33
C VAL A 170 -11.00 1.04 -5.71
N CYS A 171 -12.26 1.37 -5.98
CA CYS A 171 -12.88 1.15 -7.28
C CYS A 171 -12.51 2.27 -8.26
N GLY A 172 -12.47 3.53 -7.79
CA GLY A 172 -12.09 4.66 -8.64
C GLY A 172 -10.64 4.63 -9.13
N SER A 173 -9.75 3.92 -8.43
CA SER A 173 -8.36 3.68 -8.85
C SER A 173 -8.16 2.38 -9.64
N GLY A 174 -9.20 1.55 -9.77
CA GLY A 174 -9.10 0.24 -10.42
C GLY A 174 -8.36 -0.84 -9.63
N ILE A 175 -8.09 -0.61 -8.34
CA ILE A 175 -7.43 -1.61 -7.46
C ILE A 175 -8.38 -2.77 -7.16
N VAL A 176 -9.68 -2.48 -7.00
CA VAL A 176 -10.71 -3.46 -6.62
C VAL A 176 -11.89 -3.36 -7.59
N ALA A 177 -12.32 -4.50 -8.12
CA ALA A 177 -13.47 -4.56 -9.02
C ALA A 177 -14.80 -4.47 -8.25
N PRO A 178 -15.88 -3.95 -8.89
CA PRO A 178 -17.24 -4.07 -8.38
C PRO A 178 -17.58 -5.50 -7.94
N GLY A 179 -18.18 -5.64 -6.75
CA GLY A 179 -18.56 -6.93 -6.18
C GLY A 179 -17.44 -7.65 -5.43
N GLU A 180 -16.20 -7.19 -5.49
CA GLU A 180 -15.12 -7.73 -4.64
C GLU A 180 -15.25 -7.26 -3.19
N THR A 181 -14.63 -8.03 -2.30
CA THR A 181 -14.63 -7.76 -0.86
C THR A 181 -13.33 -7.09 -0.45
N VAL A 182 -13.41 -6.09 0.44
CA VAL A 182 -12.25 -5.46 1.07
C VAL A 182 -12.31 -5.63 2.59
N VAL A 183 -11.15 -5.56 3.23
CA VAL A 183 -11.04 -5.51 4.70
C VAL A 183 -10.73 -4.06 5.10
N ILE A 184 -11.58 -3.47 5.93
CA ILE A 184 -11.42 -2.10 6.41
C ILE A 184 -10.92 -2.10 7.86
N VAL A 185 -9.79 -1.45 8.10
CA VAL A 185 -9.21 -1.23 9.43
C VAL A 185 -9.45 0.21 9.84
N ALA A 186 -10.17 0.39 10.94
CA ALA A 186 -10.55 1.72 11.41
C ALA A 186 -10.61 1.80 12.93
N LYS A 187 -10.83 3.01 13.43
CA LYS A 187 -11.15 3.26 14.83
C LYS A 187 -12.66 3.19 15.02
N ALA A 188 -13.09 2.42 16.02
CA ALA A 188 -14.48 2.34 16.47
C ALA A 188 -14.61 2.68 17.97
N PRO A 189 -15.70 3.33 18.41
CA PRO A 189 -16.81 3.85 17.59
C PRO A 189 -16.39 5.09 16.75
N PHE A 190 -17.14 5.37 15.68
CA PHE A 190 -17.04 6.65 14.98
C PHE A 190 -17.61 7.72 15.91
N VAL A 191 -16.80 8.72 16.26
CA VAL A 191 -17.20 9.77 17.20
C VAL A 191 -17.55 11.02 16.38
N PRO A 192 -18.80 11.51 16.43
CA PRO A 192 -19.20 12.75 15.79
C PRO A 192 -18.42 13.97 16.33
N PRO A 193 -18.37 15.08 15.59
CA PRO A 193 -17.80 16.33 16.07
C PRO A 193 -18.51 16.77 17.36
N GLY A 194 -17.74 16.99 18.43
CA GLY A 194 -18.28 17.41 19.75
C GLY A 194 -18.47 16.28 20.77
N GLY A 195 -18.34 15.01 20.38
CA GLY A 195 -18.31 13.89 21.34
C GLY A 195 -17.04 13.92 22.19
N VAL A 196 -17.18 13.86 23.52
CA VAL A 196 -16.05 13.84 24.47
C VAL A 196 -15.36 12.47 24.40
N GLY A 197 -14.48 12.30 23.44
CA GLY A 197 -13.64 11.11 23.26
C GLY A 197 -12.39 11.50 22.49
N LYS A 198 -11.25 11.60 23.18
CA LYS A 198 -9.97 11.99 22.57
C LYS A 198 -9.70 11.14 21.31
N ARG A 199 -9.52 11.80 20.16
CA ARG A 199 -9.04 11.21 18.88
C ARG A 199 -7.60 10.67 18.96
N ARG A 200 -7.08 10.39 20.15
CA ARG A 200 -5.74 9.82 20.36
C ARG A 200 -5.87 8.31 20.58
N GLY A 201 -5.19 7.53 19.76
CA GLY A 201 -5.15 6.07 19.82
C GLY A 201 -5.34 5.47 18.44
N GLY A 202 -4.61 4.40 18.13
CA GLY A 202 -4.67 3.75 16.83
C GLY A 202 -5.98 3.00 16.57
N CYS A 203 -6.08 2.39 15.39
CA CYS A 203 -7.23 1.57 15.00
C CYS A 203 -7.40 0.37 15.94
N ASN A 204 -8.66 0.00 16.17
CA ASN A 204 -9.07 -1.07 17.09
C ASN A 204 -10.14 -2.00 16.50
N ALA A 205 -10.58 -1.78 15.26
CA ALA A 205 -11.64 -2.55 14.63
C ALA A 205 -11.27 -2.96 13.20
N VAL A 206 -11.78 -4.13 12.80
CA VAL A 206 -11.67 -4.69 11.45
C VAL A 206 -13.07 -4.99 10.95
N PHE A 207 -13.36 -4.59 9.73
CA PHE A 207 -14.64 -4.79 9.07
C PHE A 207 -14.43 -5.46 7.72
N VAL A 208 -15.42 -6.20 7.25
CA VAL A 208 -15.43 -6.81 5.93
C VAL A 208 -16.57 -6.17 5.14
N GLN A 209 -16.25 -5.62 3.97
CA GLN A 209 -17.23 -4.90 3.15
C GLN A 209 -17.15 -5.37 1.71
N ARG A 210 -18.29 -5.73 1.12
CA ARG A 210 -18.42 -5.97 -0.32
C ARG A 210 -18.62 -4.61 -1.01
N MET A 211 -17.83 -4.32 -2.04
CA MET A 211 -17.91 -3.08 -2.80
C MET A 211 -19.08 -3.17 -3.80
N ALA A 212 -19.98 -2.19 -3.81
CA ALA A 212 -21.17 -2.23 -4.66
C ALA A 212 -20.85 -1.93 -6.15
N GLY A 213 -19.71 -1.30 -6.45
CA GLY A 213 -19.39 -0.80 -7.79
C GLY A 213 -20.20 0.45 -8.12
N SER A 214 -19.56 1.42 -8.77
CA SER A 214 -20.18 2.72 -9.08
C SER A 214 -21.30 2.56 -10.13
N ALA A 215 -22.51 2.29 -9.66
CA ALA A 215 -23.75 2.64 -10.35
C ALA A 215 -24.51 3.77 -9.61
N ALA A 216 -23.97 4.29 -8.49
CA ALA A 216 -24.71 5.16 -7.57
C ALA A 216 -24.00 6.47 -7.16
N MET A 217 -22.94 6.91 -7.85
CA MET A 217 -22.36 8.25 -7.59
C MET A 217 -22.13 9.03 -8.88
N SER A 218 -23.08 9.90 -9.20
CA SER A 218 -22.94 10.95 -10.20
C SER A 218 -21.98 12.06 -9.71
N THR A 219 -21.03 12.41 -10.59
CA THR A 219 -20.33 13.69 -10.69
C THR A 219 -19.51 14.20 -9.49
N VAL A 220 -18.22 13.82 -9.44
CA VAL A 220 -17.15 14.75 -9.03
C VAL A 220 -15.93 14.54 -9.93
N SER A 221 -15.64 15.55 -10.76
CA SER A 221 -14.38 15.66 -11.50
C SER A 221 -13.25 16.08 -10.56
N SER A 222 -12.09 15.41 -10.59
CA SER A 222 -10.78 16.07 -10.70
C SER A 222 -9.65 15.05 -10.74
N GLY A 223 -8.60 15.38 -11.52
CA GLY A 223 -7.54 14.50 -11.94
C GLY A 223 -6.71 13.90 -10.81
N ALA A 224 -6.65 12.58 -10.79
CA ALA A 224 -5.59 11.83 -10.14
C ALA A 224 -4.60 11.39 -11.24
N VAL A 225 -3.33 11.77 -11.09
CA VAL A 225 -2.24 11.14 -11.83
C VAL A 225 -2.09 9.74 -11.24
N THR A 226 -2.56 8.75 -11.98
CA THR A 226 -2.41 7.33 -11.67
C THR A 226 -0.96 6.90 -11.87
N PRO A 227 -0.25 6.35 -10.88
CA PRO A 227 0.82 5.42 -11.19
C PRO A 227 0.16 4.18 -11.81
N SER A 228 0.43 3.94 -13.10
CA SER A 228 0.02 2.72 -13.78
C SER A 228 0.79 1.54 -13.18
N PHE A 229 0.10 0.67 -12.44
CA PHE A 229 0.59 -0.67 -12.15
C PHE A 229 -0.11 -1.67 -13.07
N PRO A 230 0.58 -2.71 -13.54
CA PRO A 230 -0.02 -3.68 -14.43
C PRO A 230 -1.15 -4.44 -13.70
N PRO A 231 -2.22 -4.82 -14.42
CA PRO A 231 -3.23 -5.70 -13.88
C PRO A 231 -2.59 -7.03 -13.50
N LYS A 232 -3.03 -7.62 -12.38
CA LYS A 232 -2.63 -8.97 -11.98
C LYS A 232 -2.94 -9.94 -13.12
N LEU A 233 -1.92 -10.63 -13.64
CA LEU A 233 -2.04 -11.80 -14.50
C LEU A 233 -2.67 -12.95 -13.69
N GLY A 234 -3.98 -12.84 -13.46
CA GLY A 234 -4.82 -13.88 -12.85
C GLY A 234 -6.05 -14.22 -13.71
N GLN A 235 -6.18 -13.65 -14.91
CA GLN A 235 -7.29 -13.90 -15.84
C GLN A 235 -6.83 -14.05 -17.30
N MET A 236 -5.81 -14.86 -17.55
CA MET A 236 -5.55 -15.41 -18.89
C MET A 236 -5.22 -16.89 -18.79
N GLN A 237 -6.20 -17.67 -18.33
CA GLN A 237 -6.34 -19.07 -18.75
C GLN A 237 -7.79 -19.26 -19.18
N GLN A 238 -8.03 -19.07 -20.48
CA GLN A 238 -8.98 -19.86 -21.27
C GLN A 238 -8.76 -19.54 -22.76
N PHE A 239 -8.26 -20.57 -23.46
CA PHE A 239 -7.98 -20.72 -24.90
C PHE A 239 -6.70 -20.11 -25.45
#